data_AF-A0A8H7IWW3-F1
#
_entry.id   AF-A0A8H7IWW3-F1
#
_cell.length_a   1.000
_cell.length_b   1.000
_cell.length_c   1.000
_cell.angle_alpha   90.00
_cell.angle_beta   90.00
_cell.angle_gamma   90.00
#
_symmetry.space_group_name_H-M   'P 1'
#
loop_
_entity.id
_entity.type
_entity.pdbx_description
1 polymer ?
#
loop_
_entity_poly.entity_id
_entity_poly.type
_entity_poly.pdbx_seq_one_letter_code
_entity_poly.pdbx_strand_id
1 'polypeptide(L)'
;MVNVKNVAFKVNKQTPISQAPPRAYGTVINCRKPGGKRAFKELKEVRSHSVPLTNVSGTKKRKRDEQKSEAFQRQIAFTTSSPANAQASLAALRHGGQPLITQKLKQIKPTRFRKGKVLEKGVDLDCWFTILSFSDPAQLLEMRQKIASCYRFLRDNPMLWVHSRNYYYGSDMPEPPSDLNEFQYAHLRHGHGCMSCGAPSTRKTYWAFLRRWCKTCLQSKTVKEHDALVIMRMVGIDDVSLLRKCLSSGVFDSWGNFVGVGPASTHSLKTIYLLSEVQKLETEIRDATTLYPATWSAELRPSMAEKAAFVDERRAFARKMELWEEATRSNKASDYQAKKAARKAYFEHEASRLDPPISLKEMEACPCYRRAIAIPKDPNNTSWQQLKPKLEKEAAELALGRFTSPETRVGTASASASGTCTPTSMQAHQPYLHPIPGLPAGLLLPFPHPHHHPHML
;
A
#
# COMPACT_ATOMS: atom_id res chain seq x y z
N MET A 1 -9.79 -0.19 -20.05
CA MET A 1 -8.36 0.05 -19.75
C MET A 1 -7.84 1.13 -20.70
N VAL A 2 -7.61 2.36 -20.22
CA VAL A 2 -7.28 3.50 -21.11
C VAL A 2 -5.77 3.61 -21.32
N ASN A 3 -5.36 3.69 -22.59
CA ASN A 3 -3.98 3.62 -23.06
C ASN A 3 -3.28 4.99 -22.93
N VAL A 4 -2.50 5.21 -21.86
CA VAL A 4 -1.71 6.44 -21.68
C VAL A 4 -0.27 6.24 -22.14
N LYS A 5 -0.10 6.14 -23.46
CA LYS A 5 1.19 6.40 -24.12
C LYS A 5 1.20 7.88 -24.54
N ASN A 6 2.37 8.53 -24.50
CA ASN A 6 2.64 9.92 -24.92
C ASN A 6 2.43 11.03 -23.88
N VAL A 7 2.92 10.85 -22.64
CA VAL A 7 3.24 12.00 -21.75
C VAL A 7 4.73 11.99 -21.41
N ALA A 8 5.54 12.58 -22.29
CA ALA A 8 6.95 12.82 -22.04
C ALA A 8 7.12 14.18 -21.33
N PHE A 9 7.38 14.16 -20.03
CA PHE A 9 7.68 15.38 -19.27
C PHE A 9 9.07 15.91 -19.63
N LYS A 10 9.15 16.90 -20.52
CA LYS A 10 10.37 17.73 -20.66
C LYS A 10 10.54 18.56 -19.39
N VAL A 11 11.42 18.11 -18.49
CA VAL A 11 11.87 18.91 -17.35
C VAL A 11 12.71 20.06 -17.88
N ASN A 12 12.16 21.27 -17.82
CA ASN A 12 12.90 22.47 -18.17
C ASN A 12 13.95 22.72 -17.07
N LYS A 13 15.24 22.70 -17.41
CA LYS A 13 16.31 23.02 -16.46
C LYS A 13 16.20 24.51 -16.11
N GLN A 14 15.77 24.81 -14.87
CA GLN A 14 15.78 26.18 -14.38
C GLN A 14 17.21 26.70 -14.32
N THR A 15 17.43 27.90 -14.87
CA THR A 15 18.65 28.68 -14.63
C THR A 15 18.73 29.06 -13.15
N PRO A 16 19.91 28.97 -12.51
CA PRO A 16 20.05 29.29 -11.09
C PRO A 16 19.85 30.78 -10.86
N ILE A 17 18.87 31.13 -10.02
CA ILE A 17 18.64 32.51 -9.59
C ILE A 17 19.68 32.87 -8.52
N SER A 18 20.63 33.72 -8.89
CA SER A 18 21.65 34.26 -7.99
C SER A 18 21.11 35.45 -7.18
N GLN A 19 20.21 35.19 -6.24
CA GLN A 19 19.82 36.14 -5.20
C GLN A 19 19.84 35.48 -3.82
N ALA A 20 20.53 36.08 -2.87
CA ALA A 20 20.67 35.55 -1.52
C ALA A 20 19.37 35.71 -0.72
N PRO A 21 18.80 34.63 -0.14
CA PRO A 21 17.60 34.74 0.66
C PRO A 21 17.89 35.44 2.02
N PRO A 22 16.93 36.22 2.56
CA PRO A 22 17.07 36.81 3.89
C PRO A 22 17.23 35.73 4.98
N ARG A 23 18.05 36.04 5.99
CA ARG A 23 18.51 35.08 7.01
C ARG A 23 17.35 34.45 7.78
N ALA A 24 17.13 33.15 7.57
CA ALA A 24 16.30 32.33 8.45
C ALA A 24 17.06 32.02 9.75
N TYR A 25 16.44 32.28 10.90
CA TYR A 25 16.98 31.94 12.22
C TYR A 25 16.88 30.42 12.50
N GLY A 26 17.81 29.65 11.93
CA GLY A 26 17.96 28.22 12.21
C GLY A 26 18.62 27.99 13.58
N THR A 27 17.90 27.37 14.51
CA THR A 27 18.50 26.90 15.77
C THR A 27 19.40 25.69 15.49
N VAL A 28 20.71 25.90 15.56
CA VAL A 28 21.72 24.85 15.36
C VAL A 28 21.66 23.84 16.53
N ILE A 29 21.13 22.65 16.27
CA ILE A 29 21.23 21.52 17.21
C ILE A 29 22.66 20.96 17.12
N ASN A 30 23.47 21.33 18.10
CA ASN A 30 24.90 21.07 18.15
C ASN A 30 25.20 19.64 18.64
N CYS A 31 25.10 18.65 17.76
CA CYS A 31 25.44 17.25 18.06
C CYS A 31 26.95 16.99 18.17
N ARG A 32 27.62 17.64 19.14
CA ARG A 32 29.00 17.26 19.52
C ARG A 32 28.99 15.90 20.22
N LYS A 33 29.77 14.95 19.70
CA LYS A 33 30.14 13.72 20.42
C LYS A 33 31.13 14.08 21.54
N PRO A 34 30.94 13.65 22.80
CA PRO A 34 32.02 13.63 23.78
C PRO A 34 33.01 12.51 23.40
N GLY A 35 34.31 12.82 23.37
CA GLY A 35 35.37 11.90 22.96
C GLY A 35 36.23 11.38 24.10
N GLY A 36 36.97 10.29 23.82
CA GLY A 36 37.93 9.61 24.70
C GLY A 36 37.59 8.12 24.86
N LYS A 37 38.53 7.16 24.90
CA LYS A 37 40.01 7.10 24.78
C LYS A 37 40.33 5.71 24.16
N ARG A 38 41.44 5.39 23.48
CA ARG A 38 42.71 6.05 23.10
C ARG A 38 43.29 5.27 21.89
N ALA A 39 44.26 5.82 21.14
CA ALA A 39 45.16 5.04 20.25
C ALA A 39 46.59 5.57 20.38
N PHE A 40 47.59 4.73 20.08
CA PHE A 40 49.03 4.98 20.31
C PHE A 40 49.75 5.57 19.09
N LYS A 41 50.90 6.22 19.33
CA LYS A 41 51.95 6.64 18.36
C LYS A 41 51.56 7.71 17.32
N GLU A 42 52.44 8.60 16.87
CA GLU A 42 53.72 9.12 17.42
C GLU A 42 54.08 10.45 16.71
N LEU A 43 55.06 11.18 17.26
CA LEU A 43 55.89 12.23 16.62
C LEU A 43 55.38 13.68 16.41
N LYS A 44 56.14 14.56 17.09
CA LYS A 44 56.66 15.90 16.74
C LYS A 44 55.76 17.14 16.79
N GLU A 45 56.01 17.87 17.88
CA GLU A 45 55.91 19.31 18.11
C GLU A 45 56.11 20.22 16.88
N VAL A 46 55.27 21.26 16.81
CA VAL A 46 55.72 22.62 16.46
C VAL A 46 55.19 23.57 17.55
N ARG A 47 56.00 24.57 17.89
CA ARG A 47 55.93 25.40 19.10
C ARG A 47 55.29 26.76 18.83
N SER A 48 54.89 27.46 19.90
CA SER A 48 54.42 28.86 19.94
C SER A 48 52.96 29.09 19.46
N HIS A 49 52.24 30.15 19.89
CA HIS A 49 52.62 31.30 20.72
C HIS A 49 51.49 31.62 21.73
N SER A 50 51.84 32.05 22.94
CA SER A 50 50.89 32.54 23.95
C SER A 50 50.76 34.06 23.93
N VAL A 51 49.53 34.60 24.02
CA VAL A 51 49.26 35.96 24.51
C VAL A 51 48.01 35.93 25.41
N PRO A 52 48.07 36.39 26.67
CA PRO A 52 46.95 36.35 27.61
C PRO A 52 46.35 37.73 27.93
N LEU A 53 45.01 37.82 28.01
CA LEU A 53 44.23 38.89 28.65
C LEU A 53 42.86 38.29 29.03
N THR A 54 42.16 38.61 30.13
CA THR A 54 42.46 39.34 31.39
C THR A 54 41.42 38.90 32.44
N ASN A 55 41.75 38.97 33.74
CA ASN A 55 40.80 38.65 34.81
C ASN A 55 39.80 39.78 35.07
N VAL A 56 38.56 39.43 35.45
CA VAL A 56 37.69 40.28 36.29
C VAL A 56 37.10 39.45 37.42
N SER A 57 37.27 39.93 38.64
CA SER A 57 36.88 39.25 39.89
C SER A 57 35.42 39.50 40.27
N GLY A 58 34.77 38.50 40.89
CA GLY A 58 33.38 38.61 41.36
C GLY A 58 33.03 37.53 42.40
N THR A 59 33.47 37.72 43.64
CA THR A 59 33.34 36.74 44.73
C THR A 59 31.93 36.60 45.29
N LYS A 60 31.55 35.37 45.71
CA LYS A 60 31.13 35.07 47.09
C LYS A 60 31.03 33.56 47.37
N LYS A 61 31.79 33.09 48.37
CA LYS A 61 31.74 31.73 48.94
C LYS A 61 30.79 31.66 50.16
N ARG A 62 30.02 30.58 50.27
CA ARG A 62 29.64 29.86 51.51
C ARG A 62 29.55 28.37 51.11
N LYS A 63 30.43 27.44 51.48
CA LYS A 63 31.00 26.98 52.78
C LYS A 63 30.05 26.04 53.55
N ARG A 64 30.46 24.76 53.62
CA ARG A 64 30.04 23.68 54.54
C ARG A 64 28.60 23.15 54.41
N ASP A 65 28.30 21.89 54.79
CA ASP A 65 29.13 20.87 55.47
C ASP A 65 29.02 19.47 54.83
N GLU A 66 29.97 18.59 55.18
CA GLU A 66 29.94 17.16 54.89
C GLU A 66 29.21 16.40 56.01
N GLN A 67 28.44 15.36 55.69
CA GLN A 67 28.28 14.25 56.63
C GLN A 67 28.00 12.90 55.94
N LYS A 68 28.58 11.86 56.56
CA LYS A 68 28.47 10.41 56.31
C LYS A 68 26.97 9.96 56.33
N SER A 69 26.56 8.78 55.84
CA SER A 69 27.24 7.48 55.94
C SER A 69 26.72 6.37 54.99
N GLU A 70 27.58 5.36 54.83
CA GLU A 70 27.35 3.91 54.65
C GLU A 70 26.12 3.33 55.44
N ALA A 71 25.54 2.14 55.19
CA ALA A 71 25.71 1.06 54.18
C ALA A 71 24.49 0.07 54.24
N PHE A 72 24.65 -1.17 53.75
CA PHE A 72 23.83 -2.39 53.99
C PHE A 72 22.59 -2.73 53.12
N GLN A 73 22.87 -3.28 51.93
CA GLN A 73 22.66 -4.70 51.56
C GLN A 73 21.75 -5.63 52.43
N ARG A 74 20.69 -6.16 51.81
CA ARG A 74 20.04 -7.52 51.92
C ARG A 74 18.71 -7.42 51.11
N GLN A 75 18.37 -8.22 50.08
CA GLN A 75 18.40 -9.67 49.83
C GLN A 75 17.29 -10.45 50.59
N ILE A 76 16.41 -11.13 49.82
CA ILE A 76 15.66 -12.41 50.07
C ILE A 76 14.17 -12.36 49.63
N ALA A 77 13.77 -13.45 48.94
CA ALA A 77 12.45 -14.10 48.69
C ALA A 77 11.15 -13.26 48.66
N PHE A 78 10.20 -13.45 47.73
CA PHE A 78 9.61 -14.68 47.15
C PHE A 78 8.72 -15.47 48.12
N THR A 79 7.45 -15.08 48.24
CA THR A 79 6.35 -16.00 48.62
C THR A 79 5.06 -15.62 47.88
N THR A 80 4.43 -16.65 47.33
CA THR A 80 3.07 -16.65 46.78
C THR A 80 2.01 -16.70 47.87
N SER A 81 0.90 -15.98 47.72
CA SER A 81 -0.41 -16.43 48.20
C SER A 81 -1.58 -15.74 47.51
N SER A 82 -2.69 -16.48 47.43
CA SER A 82 -3.99 -16.14 46.85
C SER A 82 -4.97 -17.20 47.37
N PRO A 83 -6.31 -17.01 47.33
CA PRO A 83 -7.12 -15.82 47.50
C PRO A 83 -8.14 -16.01 48.67
N ALA A 84 -9.24 -15.24 48.63
CA ALA A 84 -10.51 -15.44 49.33
C ALA A 84 -10.58 -15.11 50.85
N ASN A 85 -11.31 -14.04 51.17
CA ASN A 85 -12.66 -14.27 51.68
C ASN A 85 -13.59 -13.07 51.41
N ALA A 86 -14.83 -13.35 51.02
CA ALA A 86 -15.86 -12.34 50.79
C ALA A 86 -17.12 -12.76 51.55
N GLN A 87 -17.43 -12.08 52.66
CA GLN A 87 -18.75 -12.02 53.31
C GLN A 87 -18.66 -11.22 54.62
N ALA A 88 -18.97 -9.91 54.56
CA ALA A 88 -19.29 -9.08 55.72
C ALA A 88 -19.96 -7.78 55.24
N SER A 89 -21.17 -7.89 54.69
CA SER A 89 -21.94 -6.74 54.21
C SER A 89 -23.41 -6.93 54.55
N LEU A 90 -23.87 -6.24 55.61
CA LEU A 90 -25.26 -5.82 55.92
C LEU A 90 -25.44 -5.56 57.43
N ALA A 91 -24.90 -4.45 57.93
CA ALA A 91 -25.35 -3.80 59.16
C ALA A 91 -24.93 -2.31 59.17
N ALA A 92 -25.63 -1.48 59.95
CA ALA A 92 -25.35 -0.06 60.19
C ALA A 92 -25.55 0.91 59.00
N LEU A 93 -26.80 1.04 58.55
CA LEU A 93 -27.32 2.30 58.01
C LEU A 93 -28.03 3.07 59.13
N ARG A 94 -27.82 4.41 59.16
CA ARG A 94 -28.52 5.49 59.91
C ARG A 94 -27.85 6.03 61.18
N HIS A 95 -27.12 7.14 61.06
CA HIS A 95 -27.62 8.52 61.32
C HIS A 95 -26.45 9.54 61.30
N GLY A 96 -26.76 10.81 61.03
CA GLY A 96 -25.81 11.93 61.13
C GLY A 96 -25.37 12.49 59.78
N GLY A 97 -25.87 13.67 59.42
CA GLY A 97 -25.53 14.31 58.15
C GLY A 97 -24.14 14.93 58.14
N GLN A 98 -23.34 14.58 57.15
CA GLN A 98 -22.14 15.32 56.78
C GLN A 98 -22.11 15.40 55.25
N PRO A 99 -22.09 16.61 54.63
CA PRO A 99 -22.12 16.72 53.19
C PRO A 99 -20.85 16.08 52.63
N LEU A 100 -21.03 15.06 51.78
CA LEU A 100 -19.94 14.38 51.10
C LEU A 100 -19.07 15.43 50.41
N ILE A 101 -17.84 15.54 50.89
CA ILE A 101 -16.83 16.44 50.36
C ILE A 101 -16.78 16.23 48.86
N THR A 102 -17.04 17.29 48.11
CA THR A 102 -16.76 17.35 46.69
C THR A 102 -15.25 17.19 46.53
N GLN A 103 -14.80 15.94 46.41
CA GLN A 103 -13.51 15.62 45.84
C GLN A 103 -13.56 16.09 44.39
N LYS A 104 -13.27 17.38 44.20
CA LYS A 104 -12.93 17.97 42.92
C LYS A 104 -11.83 17.09 42.37
N LEU A 105 -12.19 16.24 41.41
CA LEU A 105 -11.26 15.46 40.61
C LEU A 105 -10.26 16.49 40.07
N LYS A 106 -9.08 16.60 40.69
CA LYS A 106 -8.11 17.64 40.35
C LYS A 106 -7.73 17.37 38.92
N GLN A 107 -8.30 18.13 37.98
CA GLN A 107 -8.05 17.92 36.57
C GLN A 107 -6.54 18.00 36.36
N ILE A 108 -5.94 16.84 36.12
CA ILE A 108 -4.50 16.69 35.94
C ILE A 108 -4.22 17.44 34.65
N LYS A 109 -3.73 18.68 34.79
CA LYS A 109 -3.44 19.56 33.65
C LYS A 109 -2.53 18.75 32.72
N PRO A 110 -2.91 18.52 31.45
CA PRO A 110 -2.19 17.59 30.58
C PRO A 110 -0.72 17.97 30.55
N THR A 111 0.16 16.99 30.79
CA THR A 111 1.60 17.21 30.97
C THR A 111 2.16 17.95 29.77
N ARG A 112 2.39 19.26 29.92
CA ARG A 112 2.92 20.09 28.84
C ARG A 112 4.34 19.62 28.54
N PHE A 113 4.51 18.89 27.44
CA PHE A 113 5.81 18.46 26.93
C PHE A 113 6.72 19.68 26.74
N ARG A 114 7.68 19.87 27.65
CA ARG A 114 8.65 20.96 27.57
C ARG A 114 9.64 20.63 26.44
N LYS A 115 9.57 21.40 25.36
CA LYS A 115 10.43 21.28 24.18
C LYS A 115 11.91 21.23 24.62
N GLY A 116 12.58 20.12 24.37
CA GLY A 116 14.00 19.92 24.68
C GLY A 116 14.34 19.08 25.93
N LYS A 117 13.37 18.74 26.81
CA LYS A 117 13.63 17.75 27.87
C LYS A 117 13.22 16.35 27.38
N VAL A 118 14.17 15.43 27.26
CA VAL A 118 13.89 14.01 27.01
C VAL A 118 13.08 13.46 28.18
N LEU A 119 12.07 12.62 27.89
CA LEU A 119 11.28 11.97 28.92
C LEU A 119 12.19 11.03 29.74
N GLU A 120 12.30 11.28 31.05
CA GLU A 120 13.13 10.48 31.98
C GLU A 120 12.64 9.04 32.12
N LYS A 121 11.34 8.82 31.90
CA LYS A 121 10.74 7.49 31.71
C LYS A 121 10.37 7.35 30.24
N GLY A 122 10.85 6.29 29.59
CA GLY A 122 10.44 5.96 28.23
C GLY A 122 8.94 5.72 28.13
N VAL A 123 8.40 5.82 26.92
CA VAL A 123 7.05 5.29 26.63
C VAL A 123 7.12 3.77 26.73
N ASP A 124 6.18 3.21 27.49
CA ASP A 124 6.12 1.77 27.78
C ASP A 124 5.84 0.92 26.53
N LEU A 125 6.24 -0.36 26.57
CA LEU A 125 6.09 -1.28 25.44
C LEU A 125 4.62 -1.53 25.08
N ASP A 126 3.72 -1.61 26.06
CA ASP A 126 2.28 -1.79 25.82
C ASP A 126 1.65 -0.55 25.16
N CYS A 127 2.15 0.64 25.51
CA CYS A 127 1.79 1.88 24.83
C CYS A 127 2.28 1.89 23.38
N TRP A 128 3.50 1.42 23.11
CA TRP A 128 3.98 1.27 21.73
C TRP A 128 3.18 0.22 20.94
N PHE A 129 2.83 -0.90 21.54
CA PHE A 129 1.97 -1.92 20.92
C PHE A 129 0.62 -1.31 20.54
N THR A 130 -0.02 -0.61 21.47
CA THR A 130 -1.32 0.04 21.29
C THR A 130 -1.28 1.15 20.24
N ILE A 131 -0.21 1.95 20.17
CA ILE A 131 -0.07 3.00 19.15
C ILE A 131 0.14 2.39 17.75
N LEU A 132 0.96 1.34 17.66
CA LEU A 132 1.34 0.74 16.38
C LEU A 132 0.27 -0.20 15.82
N SER A 133 -0.66 -0.73 16.64
CA SER A 133 -1.78 -1.54 16.16
C SER A 133 -2.79 -0.75 15.32
N PHE A 134 -2.83 0.59 15.48
CA PHE A 134 -3.63 1.50 14.64
C PHE A 134 -2.90 1.99 13.38
N SER A 135 -1.65 1.61 13.15
CA SER A 135 -0.87 2.04 11.99
C SER A 135 -1.15 1.17 10.75
N ASP A 136 -0.99 1.73 9.54
CA ASP A 136 -1.00 0.95 8.29
C ASP A 136 0.19 -0.02 8.27
N PRO A 137 0.02 -1.32 7.92
CA PRO A 137 1.13 -2.24 7.71
C PRO A 137 2.25 -1.70 6.81
N ALA A 138 1.94 -0.86 5.82
CA ALA A 138 2.95 -0.19 5.00
C ALA A 138 3.84 0.77 5.81
N GLN A 139 3.25 1.52 6.74
CA GLN A 139 3.98 2.41 7.66
C GLN A 139 4.81 1.58 8.66
N LEU A 140 4.29 0.46 9.15
CA LEU A 140 5.05 -0.44 10.03
C LEU A 140 6.30 -1.00 9.34
N LEU A 141 6.24 -1.35 8.04
CA LEU A 141 7.43 -1.74 7.28
C LEU A 141 8.46 -0.61 7.19
N GLU A 142 8.03 0.62 6.89
CA GLU A 142 8.90 1.78 6.80
C GLU A 142 9.59 2.08 8.15
N MET A 143 8.83 2.02 9.25
CA MET A 143 9.36 2.16 10.61
C MET A 143 10.32 1.02 10.97
N ARG A 144 10.00 -0.23 10.63
CA ARG A 144 10.89 -1.39 10.82
C ARG A 144 12.22 -1.23 10.09
N GLN A 145 12.21 -0.66 8.88
CA GLN A 145 13.41 -0.46 8.08
C GLN A 145 14.27 0.72 8.55
N LYS A 146 13.64 1.83 8.97
CA LYS A 146 14.33 3.09 9.28
C LYS A 146 14.69 3.29 10.76
N ILE A 147 14.02 2.61 11.69
CA ILE A 147 14.13 2.87 13.13
C ILE A 147 14.56 1.58 13.86
N ALA A 148 15.78 1.57 14.40
CA ALA A 148 16.39 0.38 15.01
C ALA A 148 15.73 -0.13 16.31
N SER A 149 14.91 0.69 16.97
CA SER A 149 14.03 0.24 18.06
C SER A 149 12.79 -0.47 17.51
N CYS A 150 12.11 0.14 16.54
CA CYS A 150 10.97 -0.47 15.84
C CYS A 150 11.35 -1.78 15.13
N TYR A 151 12.57 -1.91 14.58
CA TYR A 151 13.06 -3.17 14.01
C TYR A 151 12.94 -4.35 14.98
N ARG A 152 13.44 -4.17 16.21
CA ARG A 152 13.41 -5.19 17.26
C ARG A 152 11.98 -5.43 17.73
N PHE A 153 11.28 -4.34 18.08
CA PHE A 153 9.90 -4.40 18.56
C PHE A 153 8.94 -5.13 17.60
N LEU A 154 8.98 -4.80 16.29
CA LEU A 154 8.13 -5.40 15.26
C LEU A 154 8.56 -6.81 14.82
N ARG A 155 9.78 -7.24 15.16
CA ARG A 155 10.24 -8.63 15.01
C ARG A 155 9.73 -9.48 16.16
N ASP A 156 9.78 -8.94 17.38
CA ASP A 156 9.50 -9.67 18.61
C ASP A 156 8.00 -9.71 18.95
N ASN A 157 7.17 -8.88 18.30
CA ASN A 157 5.71 -8.81 18.48
C ASN A 157 4.95 -9.13 17.18
N PRO A 158 4.84 -10.41 16.76
CA PRO A 158 4.19 -10.78 15.49
C PRO A 158 2.69 -10.43 15.45
N MET A 159 1.98 -10.53 16.59
CA MET A 159 0.54 -10.18 16.69
C MET A 159 0.23 -8.73 16.32
N LEU A 160 1.22 -7.82 16.42
CA LEU A 160 1.05 -6.42 16.05
C LEU A 160 0.71 -6.26 14.55
N TRP A 161 1.23 -7.15 13.70
CA TRP A 161 0.90 -7.18 12.26
C TRP A 161 -0.54 -7.64 12.02
N VAL A 162 -1.04 -8.61 12.79
CA VAL A 162 -2.44 -9.08 12.75
C VAL A 162 -3.38 -7.91 13.10
N HIS A 163 -3.14 -7.24 14.23
CA HIS A 163 -3.98 -6.13 14.67
C HIS A 163 -3.95 -4.95 13.68
N SER A 164 -2.76 -4.60 13.17
CA SER A 164 -2.57 -3.55 12.16
C SER A 164 -3.29 -3.86 10.84
N ARG A 165 -3.21 -5.11 10.36
CA ARG A 165 -3.97 -5.58 9.18
C ARG A 165 -5.48 -5.49 9.41
N ASN A 166 -5.97 -6.04 10.51
CA ASN A 166 -7.39 -6.12 10.81
C ASN A 166 -8.00 -4.73 11.08
N TYR A 167 -7.26 -3.82 11.71
CA TYR A 167 -7.72 -2.44 11.93
C TYR A 167 -7.82 -1.66 10.61
N TYR A 168 -6.82 -1.77 9.74
CA TYR A 168 -6.74 -0.93 8.52
C TYR A 168 -7.53 -1.50 7.33
N TYR A 169 -7.66 -2.84 7.22
CA TYR A 169 -8.30 -3.50 6.08
C TYR A 169 -9.57 -4.29 6.43
N GLY A 170 -9.91 -4.43 7.71
CA GLY A 170 -11.08 -5.20 8.17
C GLY A 170 -10.99 -6.69 7.88
N SER A 171 -12.13 -7.37 7.97
CA SER A 171 -12.30 -8.81 7.67
C SER A 171 -12.28 -9.15 6.18
N ASP A 172 -12.35 -8.15 5.31
CA ASP A 172 -12.46 -8.34 3.86
C ASP A 172 -11.12 -8.78 3.24
N MET A 173 -10.00 -8.35 3.83
CA MET A 173 -8.67 -8.75 3.39
C MET A 173 -8.41 -10.22 3.76
N PRO A 174 -8.04 -11.07 2.80
CA PRO A 174 -7.67 -12.46 3.08
C PRO A 174 -6.60 -12.60 4.16
N GLU A 175 -6.80 -13.55 5.07
CA GLU A 175 -5.78 -14.06 5.99
C GLU A 175 -4.56 -14.59 5.21
N PRO A 176 -3.33 -14.48 5.74
CA PRO A 176 -2.16 -15.07 5.11
C PRO A 176 -2.31 -16.60 4.93
N PRO A 177 -1.79 -17.17 3.84
CA PRO A 177 -1.71 -18.61 3.68
C PRO A 177 -0.70 -19.21 4.68
N SER A 178 -0.83 -20.50 4.96
CA SER A 178 -0.02 -21.23 5.94
C SER A 178 1.50 -21.14 5.73
N ASP A 179 1.98 -20.88 4.51
CA ASP A 179 3.41 -20.71 4.18
C ASP A 179 3.96 -19.27 4.37
N LEU A 180 3.13 -18.31 4.80
CA LEU A 180 3.55 -16.93 5.08
C LEU A 180 3.18 -16.51 6.51
N ASN A 181 4.17 -16.02 7.25
CA ASN A 181 3.87 -15.24 8.46
C ASN A 181 3.39 -13.82 8.10
N GLU A 182 2.68 -13.19 9.03
CA GLU A 182 2.08 -11.86 8.85
C GLU A 182 3.07 -10.77 8.42
N PHE A 183 4.30 -10.80 8.92
CA PHE A 183 5.33 -9.87 8.44
C PHE A 183 5.70 -10.15 6.97
N GLN A 184 5.92 -11.42 6.59
CA GLN A 184 6.21 -11.77 5.20
C GLN A 184 5.05 -11.40 4.28
N TYR A 185 3.81 -11.57 4.75
CA TYR A 185 2.59 -11.19 4.02
C TYR A 185 2.47 -9.67 3.86
N ALA A 186 2.62 -8.89 4.94
CA ALA A 186 2.67 -7.43 4.88
C ALA A 186 3.82 -6.95 3.97
N HIS A 187 5.02 -7.54 4.11
CA HIS A 187 6.17 -7.25 3.26
C HIS A 187 5.91 -7.62 1.80
N LEU A 188 5.19 -8.70 1.50
CA LEU A 188 4.77 -9.10 0.16
C LEU A 188 3.66 -8.19 -0.39
N ARG A 189 2.80 -7.60 0.44
CA ARG A 189 1.74 -6.70 -0.01
C ARG A 189 2.19 -5.24 -0.18
N HIS A 190 3.06 -4.74 0.68
CA HIS A 190 3.40 -3.31 0.79
C HIS A 190 4.87 -2.99 0.51
N GLY A 191 5.77 -3.97 0.63
CA GLY A 191 7.20 -3.79 0.37
C GLY A 191 7.51 -3.35 -1.07
N HIS A 192 8.76 -2.99 -1.33
CA HIS A 192 9.23 -2.49 -2.62
C HIS A 192 10.47 -3.24 -3.08
N GLY A 193 10.67 -3.31 -4.40
CA GLY A 193 11.82 -3.96 -5.00
C GLY A 193 11.54 -5.41 -5.40
N CYS A 194 12.25 -5.88 -6.43
CA CYS A 194 12.10 -7.24 -6.91
C CYS A 194 12.75 -8.25 -5.94
N MET A 195 11.99 -9.25 -5.48
CA MET A 195 12.46 -10.33 -4.59
C MET A 195 13.43 -11.33 -5.26
N SER A 196 14.00 -11.00 -6.42
CA SER A 196 15.03 -11.81 -7.08
C SER A 196 16.27 -10.99 -7.43
N CYS A 197 16.11 -9.82 -8.07
CA CYS A 197 17.24 -9.00 -8.53
C CYS A 197 17.36 -7.66 -7.81
N GLY A 198 16.52 -7.38 -6.80
CA GLY A 198 16.51 -6.11 -6.08
C GLY A 198 15.97 -4.90 -6.87
N ALA A 199 15.62 -5.05 -8.15
CA ALA A 199 15.22 -3.95 -9.03
C ALA A 199 14.20 -3.00 -8.35
N PRO A 200 14.55 -1.70 -8.16
CA PRO A 200 13.79 -0.77 -7.34
C PRO A 200 12.42 -0.47 -7.93
N SER A 201 11.52 0.10 -7.12
CA SER A 201 10.17 0.50 -7.51
C SER A 201 9.25 -0.60 -8.06
N THR A 202 9.72 -1.86 -8.14
CA THR A 202 8.86 -3.02 -8.36
C THR A 202 7.81 -3.06 -7.24
N ARG A 203 6.52 -3.01 -7.60
CA ARG A 203 5.38 -3.07 -6.67
C ARG A 203 4.42 -4.25 -6.94
N LYS A 204 4.21 -4.67 -8.20
CA LYS A 204 3.29 -5.76 -8.56
C LYS A 204 3.68 -7.08 -7.89
N THR A 205 2.75 -7.61 -7.11
CA THR A 205 2.79 -8.96 -6.54
C THR A 205 2.11 -9.93 -7.50
N TYR A 206 2.67 -11.12 -7.66
CA TYR A 206 2.05 -12.24 -8.37
C TYR A 206 1.59 -13.23 -7.30
N TRP A 207 0.31 -13.15 -6.92
CA TRP A 207 -0.25 -13.94 -5.82
C TRP A 207 -0.19 -15.43 -6.08
N ALA A 208 -0.30 -15.87 -7.35
CA ALA A 208 -0.06 -17.24 -7.78
C ALA A 208 1.26 -17.84 -7.24
N PHE A 209 2.31 -17.01 -7.14
CA PHE A 209 3.65 -17.44 -6.76
C PHE A 209 4.10 -16.94 -5.38
N LEU A 210 3.29 -16.08 -4.75
CA LEU A 210 3.65 -15.30 -3.55
C LEU A 210 5.01 -14.57 -3.71
N ARG A 211 5.22 -13.90 -4.84
CA ARG A 211 6.45 -13.16 -5.15
C ARG A 211 6.18 -11.80 -5.76
N ARG A 212 7.06 -10.84 -5.46
CA ARG A 212 7.12 -9.55 -6.14
C ARG A 212 8.29 -9.51 -7.12
N TRP A 213 8.01 -9.50 -8.41
CA TRP A 213 9.05 -9.54 -9.46
C TRP A 213 8.89 -8.43 -10.51
N CYS A 214 10.01 -7.95 -11.05
CA CYS A 214 9.98 -7.18 -12.28
C CYS A 214 9.59 -8.08 -13.47
N LYS A 215 9.18 -7.50 -14.61
CA LYS A 215 8.73 -8.28 -15.78
C LYS A 215 9.81 -9.28 -16.23
N THR A 216 11.08 -8.88 -16.25
CA THR A 216 12.23 -9.73 -16.60
C THR A 216 12.40 -10.92 -15.65
N CYS A 217 12.34 -10.70 -14.33
CA CYS A 217 12.48 -11.79 -13.35
C CYS A 217 11.28 -12.74 -13.35
N LEU A 218 10.06 -12.23 -13.61
CA LEU A 218 8.91 -13.10 -13.82
C LEU A 218 9.15 -14.00 -15.04
N GLN A 219 9.37 -13.39 -16.22
CA GLN A 219 9.55 -14.13 -17.48
C GLN A 219 10.71 -15.14 -17.44
N SER A 220 11.83 -14.83 -16.77
CA SER A 220 12.98 -15.75 -16.63
C SER A 220 12.79 -16.85 -15.58
N LYS A 221 11.84 -16.71 -14.65
CA LYS A 221 11.55 -17.73 -13.62
C LYS A 221 10.28 -18.53 -13.90
N THR A 222 9.52 -18.17 -14.93
CA THR A 222 8.29 -18.83 -15.32
C THR A 222 8.44 -19.55 -16.65
N VAL A 223 7.85 -20.73 -16.74
CA VAL A 223 7.83 -21.59 -17.93
C VAL A 223 6.37 -21.78 -18.35
N LYS A 224 6.09 -21.84 -19.66
CA LYS A 224 4.73 -22.09 -20.17
C LYS A 224 4.36 -23.56 -20.00
N GLU A 225 3.08 -23.86 -19.92
CA GLU A 225 2.56 -25.23 -19.78
C GLU A 225 3.11 -26.20 -20.85
N HIS A 226 3.27 -25.75 -22.11
CA HIS A 226 3.89 -26.56 -23.16
C HIS A 226 5.36 -26.91 -22.86
N ASP A 227 6.20 -25.92 -22.56
CA ASP A 227 7.63 -26.15 -22.32
C ASP A 227 7.86 -26.87 -20.97
N ALA A 228 6.95 -26.71 -20.00
CA ALA A 228 6.93 -27.50 -18.77
C ALA A 228 6.61 -28.97 -19.04
N LEU A 229 5.66 -29.26 -19.94
CA LEU A 229 5.35 -30.64 -20.34
C LEU A 229 6.53 -31.31 -21.06
N VAL A 230 7.29 -30.57 -21.86
CA VAL A 230 8.53 -31.09 -22.48
C VAL A 230 9.55 -31.54 -21.43
N ILE A 231 9.68 -30.80 -20.31
CA ILE A 231 10.53 -31.22 -19.17
C ILE A 231 9.97 -32.49 -18.52
N MET A 232 8.65 -32.55 -18.25
CA MET A 232 8.01 -33.71 -17.61
C MET A 232 8.07 -35.00 -18.45
N ARG A 233 8.11 -34.90 -19.78
CA ARG A 233 8.30 -36.06 -20.67
C ARG A 233 9.63 -36.78 -20.45
N MET A 234 10.66 -36.10 -19.97
CA MET A 234 11.96 -36.71 -19.65
C MET A 234 11.85 -37.77 -18.53
N VAL A 235 10.78 -37.72 -17.73
CA VAL A 235 10.45 -38.69 -16.68
C VAL A 235 9.17 -39.48 -16.99
N GLY A 236 8.79 -39.58 -18.27
CA GLY A 236 7.65 -40.39 -18.72
C GLY A 236 6.26 -39.81 -18.41
N ILE A 237 6.15 -38.52 -18.10
CA ILE A 237 4.88 -37.86 -17.79
C ILE A 237 4.41 -37.03 -19.00
N ASP A 238 3.34 -37.51 -19.65
CA ASP A 238 2.64 -36.81 -20.75
C ASP A 238 1.34 -36.10 -20.32
N ASP A 239 0.86 -36.31 -19.09
CA ASP A 239 -0.40 -35.72 -18.61
C ASP A 239 -0.21 -34.34 -17.97
N VAL A 240 -0.73 -33.31 -18.65
CA VAL A 240 -0.80 -31.93 -18.16
C VAL A 240 -1.64 -31.78 -16.88
N SER A 241 -2.53 -32.73 -16.58
CA SER A 241 -3.38 -32.69 -15.39
C SER A 241 -2.55 -32.82 -14.10
N LEU A 242 -1.41 -33.52 -14.13
CA LEU A 242 -0.50 -33.58 -12.99
C LEU A 242 0.10 -32.20 -12.69
N LEU A 243 0.60 -31.50 -13.72
CA LEU A 243 1.11 -30.13 -13.60
C LEU A 243 0.05 -29.17 -13.06
N ARG A 244 -1.19 -29.25 -13.57
CA ARG A 244 -2.30 -28.40 -13.12
C ARG A 244 -2.76 -28.67 -11.69
N LYS A 245 -2.64 -29.91 -11.20
CA LYS A 245 -2.95 -30.28 -9.81
C LYS A 245 -1.82 -29.90 -8.86
N CYS A 246 -0.58 -30.30 -9.16
CA CYS A 246 0.53 -30.26 -8.21
C CYS A 246 1.38 -28.99 -8.25
N LEU A 247 1.14 -28.06 -9.19
CA LEU A 247 1.90 -26.80 -9.30
C LEU A 247 1.03 -25.54 -9.26
N SER A 248 1.59 -24.50 -8.63
CA SER A 248 1.04 -23.15 -8.65
C SER A 248 1.08 -22.57 -10.06
N SER A 249 -0.06 -22.08 -10.54
CA SER A 249 -0.22 -21.58 -11.91
C SER A 249 -0.67 -20.12 -11.96
N GLY A 250 -0.16 -19.41 -12.96
CA GLY A 250 -0.64 -18.09 -13.36
C GLY A 250 -0.89 -18.03 -14.86
N VAL A 251 -1.41 -16.90 -15.33
CA VAL A 251 -1.84 -16.72 -16.71
C VAL A 251 -1.13 -15.53 -17.37
N PHE A 252 -0.58 -15.76 -18.57
CA PHE A 252 -0.08 -14.73 -19.48
C PHE A 252 -1.07 -14.47 -20.63
N ASP A 253 -1.16 -13.20 -21.05
CA ASP A 253 -1.74 -12.84 -22.36
C ASP A 253 -0.81 -13.19 -23.53
N SER A 254 -1.29 -12.94 -24.76
CA SER A 254 -0.51 -13.13 -26.00
C SER A 254 0.75 -12.26 -26.09
N TRP A 255 0.83 -11.17 -25.31
CA TRP A 255 1.98 -10.25 -25.23
C TRP A 255 2.92 -10.54 -24.03
N GLY A 256 2.71 -11.65 -23.31
CA GLY A 256 3.52 -12.05 -22.17
C GLY A 256 3.39 -11.13 -20.96
N ASN A 257 2.22 -10.51 -20.75
CA ASN A 257 1.86 -9.83 -19.51
C ASN A 257 1.04 -10.77 -18.62
N PHE A 258 1.32 -10.74 -17.31
CA PHE A 258 0.54 -11.49 -16.32
C PHE A 258 -0.84 -10.87 -16.10
N VAL A 259 -1.89 -11.66 -16.34
CA VAL A 259 -3.30 -11.24 -16.24
C VAL A 259 -4.06 -11.82 -15.04
N GLY A 260 -3.60 -12.92 -14.41
CA GLY A 260 -4.24 -13.45 -13.20
C GLY A 260 -3.75 -14.84 -12.77
N VAL A 261 -4.37 -15.36 -11.71
CA VAL A 261 -4.11 -16.68 -11.09
C VAL A 261 -4.83 -17.84 -11.80
N GLY A 262 -4.18 -19.01 -11.84
CA GLY A 262 -4.76 -20.29 -12.26
C GLY A 262 -4.27 -20.78 -13.63
N PRO A 263 -4.81 -21.90 -14.12
CA PRO A 263 -4.68 -22.29 -15.52
C PRO A 263 -5.51 -21.37 -16.43
N ALA A 264 -5.08 -21.19 -17.66
CA ALA A 264 -5.81 -20.43 -18.67
C ALA A 264 -7.14 -21.12 -19.05
N SER A 265 -8.23 -20.34 -19.14
CA SER A 265 -9.55 -20.80 -19.57
C SER A 265 -9.82 -20.62 -21.07
N THR A 266 -8.99 -19.87 -21.79
CA THR A 266 -9.15 -19.59 -23.23
C THR A 266 -7.83 -19.73 -23.97
N HIS A 267 -7.88 -20.10 -25.25
CA HIS A 267 -6.69 -20.34 -26.09
C HIS A 267 -5.82 -19.08 -26.32
N SER A 268 -6.38 -17.88 -26.15
CA SER A 268 -5.62 -16.62 -26.23
C SER A 268 -4.68 -16.39 -25.04
N LEU A 269 -4.91 -17.14 -23.95
CA LEU A 269 -4.21 -17.06 -22.67
C LEU A 269 -3.31 -18.30 -22.49
N LYS A 270 -2.20 -18.12 -21.77
CA LYS A 270 -1.17 -19.17 -21.60
C LYS A 270 -0.93 -19.43 -20.13
N THR A 271 -1.19 -20.66 -19.68
CA THR A 271 -0.80 -21.13 -18.34
C THR A 271 0.72 -21.10 -18.20
N ILE A 272 1.21 -20.60 -17.06
CA ILE A 272 2.61 -20.57 -16.68
C ILE A 272 2.82 -21.13 -15.26
N TYR A 273 3.98 -21.75 -15.04
CA TYR A 273 4.42 -22.34 -13.78
C TYR A 273 5.78 -21.76 -13.37
N LEU A 274 6.19 -21.93 -12.11
CA LEU A 274 7.57 -21.65 -11.71
C LEU A 274 8.51 -22.74 -12.22
N LEU A 275 9.56 -22.35 -12.95
CA LEU A 275 10.54 -23.29 -13.50
C LEU A 275 11.19 -24.15 -12.41
N SER A 276 11.48 -23.55 -11.25
CA SER A 276 12.04 -24.27 -10.09
C SER A 276 11.08 -25.28 -9.48
N GLU A 277 9.76 -25.08 -9.58
CA GLU A 277 8.78 -26.04 -9.07
C GLU A 277 8.56 -27.18 -10.07
N VAL A 278 8.57 -26.90 -11.39
CA VAL A 278 8.59 -27.92 -12.45
C VAL A 278 9.82 -28.82 -12.31
N GLN A 279 11.01 -28.24 -12.20
CA GLN A 279 12.27 -28.98 -12.03
C GLN A 279 12.30 -29.81 -10.73
N LYS A 280 11.74 -29.28 -9.63
CA LYS A 280 11.62 -30.03 -8.38
C LYS A 280 10.69 -31.24 -8.54
N LEU A 281 9.52 -31.05 -9.14
CA LEU A 281 8.56 -32.13 -9.39
C LEU A 281 9.14 -33.20 -10.33
N GLU A 282 9.86 -32.78 -11.38
CA GLU A 282 10.56 -33.67 -12.30
C GLU A 282 11.63 -34.51 -11.56
N THR A 283 12.44 -33.88 -10.70
CA THR A 283 13.44 -34.57 -9.87
C THR A 283 12.78 -35.59 -8.93
N GLU A 284 11.74 -35.21 -8.19
CA GLU A 284 11.02 -36.11 -7.28
C GLU A 284 10.43 -37.34 -7.98
N ILE A 285 9.91 -37.17 -9.21
CA ILE A 285 9.41 -38.29 -10.02
C ILE A 285 10.55 -39.17 -10.52
N ARG A 286 11.65 -38.58 -10.97
CA ARG A 286 12.86 -39.30 -11.39
C ARG A 286 13.43 -40.16 -10.27
N ASP A 287 13.54 -39.59 -9.08
CA ASP A 287 14.05 -40.27 -7.89
C ASP A 287 13.12 -41.42 -7.47
N ALA A 288 11.79 -41.19 -7.44
CA ALA A 288 10.82 -42.23 -7.14
C ALA A 288 10.81 -43.36 -8.17
N THR A 289 10.95 -43.04 -9.47
CA THR A 289 11.06 -44.04 -10.55
C THR A 289 12.34 -44.87 -10.43
N THR A 290 13.42 -44.26 -9.93
CA THR A 290 14.70 -44.96 -9.69
C THR A 290 14.64 -45.86 -8.47
N LEU A 291 14.01 -45.41 -7.37
CA LEU A 291 13.88 -46.17 -6.12
C LEU A 291 12.83 -47.28 -6.19
N TYR A 292 11.72 -47.05 -6.91
CA TYR A 292 10.56 -47.93 -6.94
C TYR A 292 10.04 -48.19 -8.38
N PRO A 293 10.85 -48.77 -9.30
CA PRO A 293 10.48 -48.83 -10.73
C PRO A 293 9.09 -49.41 -11.05
N ALA A 294 8.63 -50.39 -10.25
CA ALA A 294 7.33 -51.03 -10.42
C ALA A 294 6.15 -50.32 -9.72
N THR A 295 6.41 -49.50 -8.70
CA THR A 295 5.36 -48.96 -7.80
C THR A 295 5.44 -47.45 -7.56
N TRP A 296 6.38 -46.72 -8.19
CA TRP A 296 6.61 -45.28 -7.98
C TRP A 296 5.33 -44.42 -8.05
N SER A 297 4.38 -44.78 -8.92
CA SER A 297 3.11 -44.06 -9.11
C SER A 297 2.08 -44.33 -8.00
N ALA A 298 2.26 -45.40 -7.22
CA ALA A 298 1.54 -45.64 -5.97
C ALA A 298 2.20 -44.89 -4.82
N GLU A 299 3.53 -44.98 -4.69
CA GLU A 299 4.31 -44.30 -3.63
C GLU A 299 4.18 -42.78 -3.67
N LEU A 300 4.18 -42.16 -4.86
CA LEU A 300 3.99 -40.71 -4.99
C LEU A 300 2.54 -40.25 -4.79
N ARG A 301 1.54 -41.12 -4.91
CA ARG A 301 0.13 -40.71 -4.94
C ARG A 301 -0.31 -39.93 -3.69
N PRO A 302 0.05 -40.33 -2.45
CA PRO A 302 -0.28 -39.56 -1.25
C PRO A 302 0.37 -38.17 -1.27
N SER A 303 1.66 -38.07 -1.61
CA SER A 303 2.37 -36.79 -1.67
C SER A 303 1.82 -35.87 -2.77
N MET A 304 1.44 -36.41 -3.93
CA MET A 304 0.82 -35.63 -5.01
C MET A 304 -0.59 -35.16 -4.64
N ALA A 305 -1.35 -35.93 -3.85
CA ALA A 305 -2.66 -35.53 -3.34
C ALA A 305 -2.53 -34.40 -2.28
N GLU A 306 -1.58 -34.52 -1.35
CA GLU A 306 -1.25 -33.46 -0.38
C GLU A 306 -0.84 -32.16 -1.09
N LYS A 307 0.06 -32.26 -2.09
CA LYS A 307 0.47 -31.12 -2.93
C LYS A 307 -0.69 -30.51 -3.70
N ALA A 308 -1.61 -31.31 -4.21
CA ALA A 308 -2.79 -30.81 -4.91
C ALA A 308 -3.70 -30.01 -3.96
N ALA A 309 -3.93 -30.49 -2.74
CA ALA A 309 -4.69 -29.77 -1.73
C ALA A 309 -4.02 -28.42 -1.35
N PHE A 310 -2.70 -28.43 -1.12
CA PHE A 310 -1.93 -27.21 -0.84
C PHE A 310 -1.97 -26.19 -2.00
N VAL A 311 -1.85 -26.67 -3.24
CA VAL A 311 -1.93 -25.81 -4.44
C VAL A 311 -3.34 -25.26 -4.64
N ASP A 312 -4.38 -26.04 -4.33
CA ASP A 312 -5.78 -25.59 -4.39
C ASP A 312 -6.08 -24.51 -3.33
N GLU A 313 -5.61 -24.67 -2.09
CA GLU A 313 -5.66 -23.64 -1.04
C GLU A 313 -4.96 -22.35 -1.51
N ARG A 314 -3.72 -22.48 -1.99
CA ARG A 314 -2.92 -21.35 -2.50
C ARG A 314 -3.59 -20.65 -3.67
N ARG A 315 -4.22 -21.40 -4.59
CA ARG A 315 -4.98 -20.85 -5.73
C ARG A 315 -6.27 -20.17 -5.28
N ALA A 316 -6.95 -20.68 -4.25
CA ALA A 316 -8.11 -20.05 -3.64
C ALA A 316 -7.72 -18.72 -2.96
N PHE A 317 -6.70 -18.72 -2.10
CA PHE A 317 -6.14 -17.52 -1.48
C PHE A 317 -5.75 -16.47 -2.53
N ALA A 318 -4.98 -16.86 -3.55
CA ALA A 318 -4.47 -15.93 -4.55
C ALA A 318 -5.58 -15.30 -5.41
N ARG A 319 -6.65 -16.06 -5.74
CA ARG A 319 -7.85 -15.49 -6.39
C ARG A 319 -8.62 -14.55 -5.47
N LYS A 320 -8.80 -14.91 -4.19
CA LYS A 320 -9.45 -14.03 -3.19
C LYS A 320 -8.68 -12.71 -3.04
N MET A 321 -7.35 -12.75 -3.08
CA MET A 321 -6.49 -11.56 -3.09
C MET A 321 -6.64 -10.71 -4.34
N GLU A 322 -6.60 -11.29 -5.55
CA GLU A 322 -6.77 -10.52 -6.78
C GLU A 322 -8.14 -9.83 -6.86
N LEU A 323 -9.21 -10.52 -6.42
CA LEU A 323 -10.56 -9.96 -6.31
C LEU A 323 -10.63 -8.84 -5.27
N TRP A 324 -10.09 -9.02 -4.07
CA TRP A 324 -10.05 -7.99 -3.03
C TRP A 324 -9.27 -6.75 -3.47
N GLU A 325 -8.14 -6.93 -4.16
CA GLU A 325 -7.36 -5.81 -4.69
C GLU A 325 -8.10 -5.06 -5.81
N GLU A 326 -8.82 -5.77 -6.69
CA GLU A 326 -9.63 -5.12 -7.75
C GLU A 326 -10.85 -4.41 -7.17
N ALA A 327 -11.57 -5.02 -6.22
CA ALA A 327 -12.65 -4.36 -5.49
C ALA A 327 -12.15 -3.10 -4.77
N THR A 328 -11.00 -3.17 -4.11
CA THR A 328 -10.36 -2.01 -3.46
C THR A 328 -9.99 -0.91 -4.46
N ARG A 329 -9.51 -1.26 -5.67
CA ARG A 329 -9.23 -0.30 -6.75
C ARG A 329 -10.51 0.34 -7.28
N SER A 330 -11.53 -0.48 -7.55
CA SER A 330 -12.83 -0.04 -8.08
C SER A 330 -13.56 0.88 -7.10
N ASN A 331 -13.62 0.51 -5.81
CA ASN A 331 -14.23 1.32 -4.76
C ASN A 331 -13.55 2.69 -4.63
N LYS A 332 -12.21 2.74 -4.68
CA LYS A 332 -11.45 4.01 -4.68
C LYS A 332 -11.69 4.84 -5.94
N ALA A 333 -11.81 4.21 -7.11
CA ALA A 333 -12.16 4.90 -8.34
C ALA A 333 -13.58 5.48 -8.29
N SER A 334 -14.54 4.73 -7.77
CA SER A 334 -15.94 5.15 -7.58
C SER A 334 -16.04 6.32 -6.59
N ASP A 335 -15.42 6.21 -5.41
CA ASP A 335 -15.30 7.29 -4.42
C ASP A 335 -14.71 8.57 -5.02
N TYR A 336 -13.66 8.44 -5.84
CA TYR A 336 -13.05 9.59 -6.53
C TYR A 336 -13.98 10.23 -7.55
N GLN A 337 -14.82 9.47 -8.26
CA GLN A 337 -15.81 10.04 -9.17
C GLN A 337 -16.98 10.69 -8.41
N ALA A 338 -17.48 10.05 -7.35
CA ALA A 338 -18.50 10.60 -6.48
C ALA A 338 -18.07 11.96 -5.87
N LYS A 339 -16.84 12.04 -5.36
CA LYS A 339 -16.24 13.29 -4.86
C LYS A 339 -16.13 14.38 -5.92
N LYS A 340 -15.74 14.04 -7.16
CA LYS A 340 -15.69 14.99 -8.28
C LYS A 340 -17.09 15.47 -8.68
N ALA A 341 -18.08 14.57 -8.71
CA ALA A 341 -19.47 14.91 -9.03
C ALA A 341 -20.10 15.82 -7.97
N ALA A 342 -19.95 15.49 -6.68
CA ALA A 342 -20.39 16.33 -5.57
C ALA A 342 -19.71 17.72 -5.60
N ARG A 343 -18.43 17.76 -5.95
CA ARG A 343 -17.65 19.00 -6.11
C ARG A 343 -18.12 19.83 -7.32
N LYS A 344 -18.52 19.19 -8.42
CA LYS A 344 -19.14 19.85 -9.59
C LYS A 344 -20.43 20.54 -9.17
N ALA A 345 -21.37 19.78 -8.60
CA ALA A 345 -22.69 20.26 -8.19
C ALA A 345 -22.62 21.38 -7.13
N TYR A 346 -21.71 21.26 -6.15
CA TYR A 346 -21.51 22.30 -5.14
C TYR A 346 -21.02 23.63 -5.73
N PHE A 347 -20.02 23.59 -6.63
CA PHE A 347 -19.53 24.82 -7.26
C PHE A 347 -20.52 25.42 -8.25
N GLU A 348 -21.32 24.60 -8.93
CA GLU A 348 -22.42 25.05 -9.80
C GLU A 348 -23.50 25.78 -9.00
N HIS A 349 -23.96 25.20 -7.88
CA HIS A 349 -24.90 25.83 -6.95
C HIS A 349 -24.38 27.14 -6.36
N GLU A 350 -23.10 27.21 -5.98
CA GLU A 350 -22.53 28.45 -5.44
C GLU A 350 -22.28 29.51 -6.52
N ALA A 351 -22.01 29.12 -7.77
CA ALA A 351 -21.84 30.04 -8.90
C ALA A 351 -23.15 30.63 -9.40
N SER A 352 -24.25 29.88 -9.35
CA SER A 352 -25.59 30.40 -9.66
C SER A 352 -26.11 31.40 -8.62
N ARG A 353 -25.45 31.51 -7.46
CA ARG A 353 -25.75 32.48 -6.38
C ARG A 353 -24.85 33.73 -6.41
N LEU A 354 -24.00 33.86 -7.42
CA LEU A 354 -23.21 35.08 -7.66
C LEU A 354 -24.06 36.15 -8.34
N ASP A 355 -23.56 37.38 -8.34
CA ASP A 355 -24.13 38.51 -9.07
C ASP A 355 -23.02 39.16 -9.92
N PRO A 356 -23.06 39.03 -11.26
CA PRO A 356 -24.01 38.22 -12.03
C PRO A 356 -23.81 36.70 -11.80
N PRO A 357 -24.87 35.87 -11.94
CA PRO A 357 -24.75 34.41 -11.89
C PRO A 357 -23.87 33.88 -13.03
N ILE A 358 -22.98 32.93 -12.73
CA ILE A 358 -22.13 32.28 -13.74
C ILE A 358 -22.74 30.93 -14.11
N SER A 359 -23.06 30.73 -15.39
CA SER A 359 -23.69 29.48 -15.86
C SER A 359 -22.69 28.33 -15.95
N LEU A 360 -23.17 27.08 -15.87
CA LEU A 360 -22.33 25.89 -16.00
C LEU A 360 -21.50 25.90 -17.31
N LYS A 361 -22.05 26.42 -18.40
CA LYS A 361 -21.37 26.51 -19.70
C LYS A 361 -20.16 27.44 -19.65
N GLU A 362 -20.26 28.57 -18.96
CA GLU A 362 -19.15 29.51 -18.75
C GLU A 362 -18.12 28.91 -17.78
N MET A 363 -18.57 28.25 -16.72
CA MET A 363 -17.68 27.53 -15.80
C MET A 363 -16.87 26.45 -16.53
N GLU A 364 -17.47 25.65 -17.41
CA GLU A 364 -16.78 24.58 -18.14
C GLU A 364 -15.72 25.13 -19.12
N ALA A 365 -15.88 26.35 -19.63
CA ALA A 365 -14.83 27.04 -20.38
C ALA A 365 -13.64 27.43 -19.49
N CYS A 366 -13.90 27.93 -18.27
CA CYS A 366 -12.90 28.44 -17.31
C CYS A 366 -11.83 27.39 -16.90
N PRO A 367 -10.54 27.61 -17.22
CA PRO A 367 -9.45 26.72 -16.77
C PRO A 367 -9.30 26.57 -15.25
N CYS A 368 -9.72 27.53 -14.42
CA CYS A 368 -9.70 27.40 -12.98
C CYS A 368 -10.74 26.37 -12.47
N TYR A 369 -11.95 26.38 -13.04
CA TYR A 369 -13.02 25.45 -12.68
C TYR A 369 -12.66 24.01 -13.05
N ARG A 370 -12.24 23.77 -14.30
CA ARG A 370 -11.82 22.44 -14.77
C ARG A 370 -10.72 21.82 -13.89
N ARG A 371 -9.77 22.64 -13.42
CA ARG A 371 -8.75 22.21 -12.44
C ARG A 371 -9.33 21.95 -11.05
N ALA A 372 -10.27 22.77 -10.59
CA ALA A 372 -10.88 22.65 -9.27
C ALA A 372 -11.78 21.42 -9.13
N ILE A 373 -12.56 21.04 -10.15
CA ILE A 373 -13.39 19.83 -10.15
C ILE A 373 -12.60 18.55 -10.41
N ALA A 374 -11.40 18.63 -11.00
CA ALA A 374 -10.53 17.47 -11.20
C ALA A 374 -9.94 16.89 -9.91
N ILE A 375 -10.01 17.63 -8.78
CA ILE A 375 -9.49 17.21 -7.47
C ILE A 375 -10.52 16.28 -6.78
N PRO A 376 -10.17 15.00 -6.51
CA PRO A 376 -11.07 14.07 -5.80
C PRO A 376 -11.04 14.34 -4.30
N LYS A 377 -11.67 15.45 -3.89
CA LYS A 377 -11.88 15.84 -2.49
C LYS A 377 -13.30 16.35 -2.33
N ASP A 378 -13.86 16.13 -1.16
CA ASP A 378 -15.18 16.64 -0.80
C ASP A 378 -15.26 18.16 -0.97
N PRO A 379 -16.38 18.70 -1.47
CA PRO A 379 -16.60 20.14 -1.54
C PRO A 379 -16.53 20.78 -0.15
N ASN A 380 -15.95 21.97 -0.06
CA ASN A 380 -15.99 22.79 1.15
C ASN A 380 -15.87 24.28 0.82
N ASN A 381 -16.38 25.12 1.73
CA ASN A 381 -16.44 26.57 1.58
C ASN A 381 -15.05 27.19 1.33
N THR A 382 -14.00 26.76 2.03
CA THR A 382 -12.62 27.24 1.82
C THR A 382 -12.16 27.04 0.38
N SER A 383 -12.49 25.89 -0.24
CA SER A 383 -12.12 25.62 -1.63
C SER A 383 -12.97 26.37 -2.65
N TRP A 384 -14.21 26.74 -2.29
CA TRP A 384 -15.04 27.67 -3.07
C TRP A 384 -14.46 29.09 -3.01
N GLN A 385 -14.14 29.60 -1.82
CA GLN A 385 -13.50 30.91 -1.63
C GLN A 385 -12.18 31.08 -2.40
N GLN A 386 -11.42 29.98 -2.59
CA GLN A 386 -10.19 29.97 -3.40
C GLN A 386 -10.43 29.88 -4.92
N LEU A 387 -11.62 29.45 -5.35
CA LEU A 387 -12.03 29.33 -6.74
C LEU A 387 -12.75 30.60 -7.21
N LYS A 388 -13.73 31.08 -6.45
CA LYS A 388 -14.61 32.22 -6.73
C LYS A 388 -13.91 33.40 -7.43
N PRO A 389 -12.87 34.06 -6.86
CA PRO A 389 -12.27 35.24 -7.48
C PRO A 389 -11.51 34.95 -8.78
N LYS A 390 -11.14 33.69 -9.05
CA LYS A 390 -10.57 33.26 -10.33
C LYS A 390 -11.66 32.97 -11.35
N LEU A 391 -12.76 32.39 -10.90
CA LEU A 391 -13.92 32.06 -11.74
C LEU A 391 -14.62 33.34 -12.22
N GLU A 392 -14.86 34.30 -11.33
CA GLU A 392 -15.42 35.62 -11.66
C GLU A 392 -14.54 36.35 -12.69
N LYS A 393 -13.21 36.30 -12.52
CA LYS A 393 -12.26 36.88 -13.46
C LYS A 393 -12.28 36.18 -14.83
N GLU A 394 -12.13 34.85 -14.87
CA GLU A 394 -12.10 34.09 -16.12
C GLU A 394 -13.45 34.17 -16.87
N ALA A 395 -14.58 34.22 -16.16
CA ALA A 395 -15.91 34.42 -16.74
C ALA A 395 -16.10 35.85 -17.30
N ALA A 396 -15.64 36.90 -16.60
CA ALA A 396 -15.68 38.26 -17.11
C ALA A 396 -14.80 38.44 -18.36
N GLU A 397 -13.63 37.79 -18.41
CA GLU A 397 -12.76 37.77 -19.60
C GLU A 397 -13.42 37.05 -20.79
N LEU A 398 -14.19 35.99 -20.55
CA LEU A 398 -15.02 35.32 -21.56
C LEU A 398 -16.16 36.22 -22.06
N ALA A 399 -16.90 36.87 -21.17
CA ALA A 399 -18.01 37.76 -21.51
C ALA A 399 -17.57 38.97 -22.36
N LEU A 400 -16.35 39.48 -22.13
CA LEU A 400 -15.74 40.54 -22.93
C LEU A 400 -15.14 40.05 -24.27
N GLY A 401 -15.29 38.76 -24.61
CA GLY A 401 -14.68 38.17 -25.82
C GLY A 401 -13.16 38.15 -25.81
N ARG A 402 -12.51 38.40 -24.66
CA ARG A 402 -11.04 38.54 -24.54
C ARG A 402 -10.30 37.20 -24.44
N PHE A 403 -10.96 36.10 -24.77
CA PHE A 403 -10.31 34.80 -24.85
C PHE A 403 -9.50 34.69 -26.15
N THR A 404 -8.24 35.14 -26.10
CA THR A 404 -7.21 34.52 -26.93
C THR A 404 -7.24 33.02 -26.63
N SER A 405 -7.58 32.20 -27.63
CA SER A 405 -7.54 30.74 -27.47
C SER A 405 -6.17 30.33 -26.94
N PRO A 406 -6.05 29.31 -26.06
CA PRO A 406 -4.75 28.81 -25.64
C PRO A 406 -3.98 28.36 -26.87
N GLU A 407 -3.00 29.20 -27.23
CA GLU A 407 -2.31 29.18 -28.50
C GLU A 407 -1.71 27.80 -28.74
N THR A 408 -2.13 27.18 -29.84
CA THR A 408 -1.37 26.06 -30.41
C THR A 408 -0.01 26.64 -30.74
N ARG A 409 1.03 26.30 -29.96
CA ARG A 409 2.41 26.68 -30.25
C ARG A 409 2.84 25.99 -31.55
N VAL A 410 2.48 26.62 -32.66
CA VAL A 410 3.05 26.35 -33.98
C VAL A 410 4.50 26.78 -33.89
N GLY A 411 5.39 25.80 -33.74
CA GLY A 411 6.81 26.04 -33.88
C GLY A 411 7.10 26.42 -35.33
N THR A 412 7.52 27.66 -35.55
CA THR A 412 8.06 28.10 -36.84
C THR A 412 9.35 27.34 -37.14
N ALA A 413 9.23 26.28 -37.93
CA ALA A 413 10.33 25.62 -38.61
C ALA A 413 9.82 25.09 -39.96
N SER A 414 10.00 25.89 -41.00
CA SER A 414 9.67 25.50 -42.38
C SER A 414 10.59 24.38 -42.84
N ALA A 415 10.05 23.19 -43.10
CA ALA A 415 10.68 22.17 -43.94
C ALA A 415 9.59 21.32 -44.60
N SER A 416 9.76 21.03 -45.89
CA SER A 416 8.72 20.52 -46.79
C SER A 416 8.45 19.01 -46.68
N ALA A 417 7.32 18.65 -47.30
CA ALA A 417 7.02 17.40 -48.02
C ALA A 417 6.06 16.40 -47.34
N SER A 418 5.03 16.05 -48.14
CA SER A 418 4.24 14.80 -48.18
C SER A 418 3.64 14.24 -46.87
N GLY A 419 2.34 13.98 -46.75
CA GLY A 419 1.28 13.98 -47.75
C GLY A 419 0.43 12.71 -47.62
N THR A 420 -0.63 12.74 -46.82
CA THR A 420 -1.78 11.82 -46.95
C THR A 420 -2.99 12.42 -46.21
N CYS A 421 -4.08 12.66 -46.93
CA CYS A 421 -5.34 13.10 -46.34
C CYS A 421 -6.27 11.91 -46.12
N THR A 422 -7.01 11.91 -45.01
CA THR A 422 -8.18 11.03 -44.83
C THR A 422 -9.27 11.82 -44.09
N PRO A 423 -10.49 11.95 -44.64
CA PRO A 423 -11.54 12.74 -44.00
C PRO A 423 -12.30 11.92 -42.96
N THR A 424 -12.41 12.45 -41.74
CA THR A 424 -13.25 11.86 -40.68
C THR A 424 -14.69 12.36 -40.81
N SER A 425 -15.53 11.60 -41.50
CA SER A 425 -16.98 11.84 -41.49
C SER A 425 -17.59 11.39 -40.15
N MET A 426 -18.47 12.20 -39.58
CA MET A 426 -19.26 11.81 -38.41
C MET A 426 -20.62 11.29 -38.83
N GLN A 427 -20.91 10.01 -38.54
CA GLN A 427 -22.27 9.49 -38.51
C GLN A 427 -22.51 8.71 -37.22
N ALA A 428 -23.68 8.94 -36.63
CA ALA A 428 -24.14 8.23 -35.44
C ALA A 428 -24.70 6.85 -35.84
N HIS A 429 -24.36 5.82 -35.08
CA HIS A 429 -24.96 4.49 -35.25
C HIS A 429 -25.89 4.14 -34.08
N GLN A 430 -27.13 3.83 -34.45
CA GLN A 430 -28.08 3.07 -33.64
C GLN A 430 -27.58 1.62 -33.41
N PRO A 431 -28.11 0.90 -32.40
CA PRO A 431 -27.68 -0.46 -32.10
C PRO A 431 -28.14 -1.46 -33.17
N TYR A 432 -27.20 -2.12 -33.83
CA TYR A 432 -27.47 -3.27 -34.69
C TYR A 432 -27.21 -4.59 -33.93
N LEU A 433 -28.16 -5.51 -34.02
CA LEU A 433 -28.04 -6.88 -33.49
C LEU A 433 -27.12 -7.71 -34.41
N HIS A 434 -26.25 -8.53 -33.82
CA HIS A 434 -25.39 -9.45 -34.58
C HIS A 434 -26.14 -10.75 -34.94
N PRO A 435 -26.03 -11.24 -36.19
CA PRO A 435 -26.46 -12.59 -36.56
C PRO A 435 -25.42 -13.64 -36.13
N ILE A 436 -25.89 -14.82 -35.73
CA ILE A 436 -25.07 -16.00 -35.40
C ILE A 436 -24.86 -16.84 -36.67
N PRO A 437 -23.62 -17.14 -37.10
CA PRO A 437 -23.36 -18.09 -38.19
C PRO A 437 -22.86 -19.44 -37.65
N GLY A 438 -23.57 -20.54 -37.98
CA GLY A 438 -23.00 -21.89 -37.84
C GLY A 438 -23.95 -23.00 -37.38
N LEU A 439 -24.92 -23.40 -38.21
CA LEU A 439 -25.58 -24.71 -38.14
C LEU A 439 -26.05 -25.13 -39.54
N PRO A 440 -25.81 -26.37 -39.99
CA PRO A 440 -26.20 -26.83 -41.33
C PRO A 440 -27.70 -27.10 -41.43
N ALA A 441 -28.27 -26.85 -42.61
CA ALA A 441 -29.67 -27.13 -42.91
C ALA A 441 -29.87 -28.61 -43.28
N GLY A 442 -30.94 -29.23 -42.77
CA GLY A 442 -31.38 -30.55 -43.24
C GLY A 442 -32.16 -31.38 -42.22
N LEU A 443 -33.46 -31.09 -42.06
CA LEU A 443 -34.59 -32.05 -42.02
C LEU A 443 -35.82 -31.38 -41.37
N LEU A 444 -36.92 -31.33 -42.13
CA LEU A 444 -38.22 -30.81 -41.70
C LEU A 444 -39.08 -31.94 -41.12
N LEU A 445 -39.56 -31.79 -39.89
CA LEU A 445 -40.72 -32.51 -39.36
C LEU A 445 -41.58 -31.56 -38.48
N PRO A 446 -42.90 -31.76 -38.39
CA PRO A 446 -43.84 -30.73 -37.90
C PRO A 446 -43.98 -30.68 -36.38
N PHE A 447 -44.26 -29.48 -35.86
CA PHE A 447 -44.64 -29.24 -34.46
C PHE A 447 -46.12 -29.58 -34.20
N PRO A 448 -46.47 -30.21 -33.06
CA PRO A 448 -47.84 -30.27 -32.56
C PRO A 448 -48.22 -29.01 -31.75
N HIS A 449 -49.53 -28.73 -31.66
CA HIS A 449 -50.10 -27.62 -30.89
C HIS A 449 -49.87 -27.74 -29.36
N PRO A 450 -49.84 -26.60 -28.64
CA PRO A 450 -49.94 -26.59 -27.18
C PRO A 450 -51.41 -26.77 -26.73
N HIS A 451 -51.67 -27.76 -25.88
CA HIS A 451 -52.96 -27.88 -25.19
C HIS A 451 -53.05 -26.90 -24.02
N HIS A 452 -54.19 -26.22 -23.90
CA HIS A 452 -54.60 -25.55 -22.67
C HIS A 452 -54.77 -26.56 -21.53
N HIS A 453 -54.25 -26.23 -20.34
CA HIS A 453 -54.71 -26.83 -19.09
C HIS A 453 -55.56 -25.80 -18.32
N PRO A 454 -56.76 -26.18 -17.83
CA PRO A 454 -57.62 -25.28 -17.07
C PRO A 454 -57.27 -25.28 -15.57
N HIS A 455 -57.57 -24.17 -14.90
CA HIS A 455 -57.80 -24.12 -13.46
C HIS A 455 -58.96 -25.05 -13.04
N MET A 456 -58.88 -25.62 -11.83
CA MET A 456 -60.01 -25.70 -10.90
C MET A 456 -59.49 -26.04 -9.48
N LEU A 457 -60.00 -25.27 -8.51
CA LEU A 457 -60.00 -25.48 -7.04
C LEU A 457 -58.63 -25.54 -6.32
#